data_AF-A0A921U3P2-F1
#
_entry.id   AF-A0A921U3P2-F1
#
_cell.length_a   1.000
_cell.length_b   1.000
_cell.length_c   1.000
_cell.angle_alpha   90.00
_cell.angle_beta   90.00
_cell.angle_gamma   90.00
#
_symmetry.space_group_name_H-M   'P 1'
#
loop_
_entity.id
_entity.type
_entity.pdbx_description
1 polymer ?
#
loop_
_entity_poly.entity_id
_entity_poly.type
_entity_poly.pdbx_seq_one_letter_code
_entity_poly.pdbx_strand_id
1 'polypeptide(L)'
;MTPSQNPCKRRHPTPPPPSAASPAAPVALSLPGFVADRAEAAVRVERLLRYQFCDRALLEEALTHQSFSDGAFSYQRLEFVGDAALGLAFSNFLYLTNPTLGPGALSTLRAANISTEKLARVAVRHDLYPLLRRKCARLDLLVGQFIESVKQEVMHDLATAPYGGSVVKAPKVLADIVEAIAAAVYVDCKFDLEKLWKVTRWLFEPVITAETVDEQPVTTLHELCQKHGKVAQFETWQKGGMTMVNVFVGGEMVGLGSSEQKVIAKLNAARDALGKLIGGAKQQVLINGIANGLVDEIVELRECKQKLTEQCIGKHWPKPIFKLEKEGGPAHERNFVCSVQVDTKTGTFVTIGDPMSRVKDAENSAAQKMVELLLKL
;
A
#
# COMPACT_ATOMS: atom_id res chain seq x y z
N MET A 1 -55.46 19.47 64.31
CA MET A 1 -54.63 20.60 63.86
C MET A 1 -53.26 20.06 63.51
N THR A 2 -52.81 20.37 62.28
CA THR A 2 -51.49 20.12 61.64
C THR A 2 -50.92 18.69 61.61
N PRO A 3 -50.55 18.23 60.40
CA PRO A 3 -49.26 17.59 60.24
C PRO A 3 -48.42 18.19 59.09
N SER A 4 -47.16 18.44 59.47
CA SER A 4 -45.89 18.30 58.75
C SER A 4 -45.81 18.50 57.23
N GLN A 5 -44.97 19.47 56.85
CA GLN A 5 -44.49 19.76 55.50
C GLN A 5 -43.50 18.69 55.01
N ASN A 6 -43.58 18.35 53.72
CA ASN A 6 -42.50 17.75 52.94
C ASN A 6 -42.36 18.53 51.62
N PRO A 7 -41.21 19.16 51.31
CA PRO A 7 -41.04 19.89 50.06
C PRO A 7 -40.69 18.94 48.90
N CYS A 8 -41.48 19.02 47.84
CA CYS A 8 -41.28 18.29 46.57
C CYS A 8 -39.95 18.68 45.90
N LYS A 9 -39.10 17.68 45.66
CA LYS A 9 -37.87 17.79 44.86
C LYS A 9 -38.21 18.14 43.40
N ARG A 10 -37.68 19.27 42.92
CA ARG A 10 -37.67 19.65 41.50
C ARG A 10 -36.84 18.63 40.71
N ARG A 11 -37.44 17.98 39.70
CA ARG A 11 -36.73 17.12 38.73
C ARG A 11 -36.08 18.03 37.68
N HIS A 12 -34.76 17.91 37.52
CA HIS A 12 -34.04 18.50 36.40
C HIS A 12 -34.38 17.73 35.10
N PRO A 13 -34.55 18.39 33.95
CA PRO A 13 -34.77 17.73 32.67
C PRO A 13 -33.49 17.00 32.23
N THR A 14 -33.64 15.73 31.84
CA THR A 14 -32.59 14.90 31.25
C THR A 14 -32.22 15.41 29.86
N PRO A 15 -30.92 15.45 29.49
CA PRO A 15 -30.51 15.84 28.15
C PRO A 15 -30.98 14.78 27.12
N PRO A 16 -31.26 15.19 25.87
CA PRO A 16 -31.69 14.26 24.82
C PRO A 16 -30.57 13.26 24.49
N PRO A 17 -30.91 12.05 24.02
CA PRO A 17 -29.91 11.06 23.62
C PRO A 17 -29.05 11.59 22.47
N PRO A 18 -27.75 11.21 22.40
CA PRO A 18 -26.89 11.62 21.32
C PRO A 18 -27.44 11.12 19.98
N SER A 19 -27.60 12.06 19.05
CA SER A 19 -28.00 11.79 17.67
C SER A 19 -27.12 10.69 17.07
N ALA A 20 -27.76 9.66 16.51
CA ALA A 20 -27.07 8.57 15.85
C ALA A 20 -26.12 9.15 14.80
N ALA A 21 -24.82 8.86 14.94
CA ALA A 21 -23.83 9.21 13.95
C ALA A 21 -24.31 8.71 12.58
N SER A 22 -24.48 9.63 11.62
CA SER A 22 -24.77 9.26 10.25
C SER A 22 -23.72 8.26 9.77
N PRO A 23 -24.14 7.17 9.09
CA PRO A 23 -23.19 6.25 8.49
C PRO A 23 -22.30 7.05 7.54
N ALA A 24 -20.98 6.87 7.64
CA ALA A 24 -20.03 7.43 6.68
C ALA A 24 -20.54 7.12 5.28
N ALA A 25 -20.70 8.16 4.46
CA ALA A 25 -21.16 8.00 3.08
C ALA A 25 -20.27 6.96 2.39
N PRO A 26 -20.85 5.99 1.65
CA PRO A 26 -20.05 5.00 0.93
C PRO A 26 -19.09 5.75 0.02
N VAL A 27 -17.79 5.52 0.20
CA VAL A 27 -16.76 6.01 -0.72
C VAL A 27 -17.14 5.47 -2.10
N ALA A 28 -17.61 6.34 -2.99
CA ALA A 28 -18.01 5.97 -4.32
C ALA A 28 -16.76 5.54 -5.08
N LEU A 29 -16.52 4.23 -5.19
CA LEU A 29 -15.45 3.68 -6.01
C LEU A 29 -15.69 4.13 -7.46
N SER A 30 -14.78 4.95 -7.99
CA SER A 30 -14.83 5.35 -9.39
C SER A 30 -14.57 4.11 -10.25
N LEU A 31 -15.58 3.70 -11.03
CA LEU A 31 -15.42 2.59 -11.97
C LEU A 31 -14.39 2.95 -13.04
N PRO A 32 -13.56 2.00 -13.49
CA PRO A 32 -12.66 2.23 -14.61
C PRO A 32 -13.43 2.67 -15.86
N GLY A 33 -12.85 3.58 -16.64
CA GLY A 33 -13.43 4.00 -17.91
C GLY A 33 -13.63 2.82 -18.88
N PHE A 34 -14.41 3.05 -19.94
CA PHE A 34 -14.61 2.10 -21.02
C PHE A 34 -14.65 2.82 -22.36
N VAL A 35 -13.77 2.42 -23.28
CA VAL A 35 -13.75 2.89 -24.67
C VAL A 35 -14.58 1.91 -25.50
N ALA A 36 -15.76 2.36 -25.93
CA ALA A 36 -16.70 1.51 -26.67
C ALA A 36 -16.28 1.29 -28.13
N ASP A 37 -15.59 2.26 -28.74
CA ASP A 37 -15.13 2.17 -30.12
C ASP A 37 -13.86 1.31 -30.24
N ARG A 38 -13.95 0.26 -31.05
CA ARG A 38 -12.84 -0.66 -31.34
C ARG A 38 -11.69 0.04 -32.05
N ALA A 39 -12.02 0.92 -33.00
CA ALA A 39 -11.01 1.60 -33.79
C ALA A 39 -10.21 2.57 -32.91
N GLU A 40 -10.90 3.30 -32.03
CA GLU A 40 -10.26 4.18 -31.06
C GLU A 40 -9.34 3.41 -30.11
N ALA A 41 -9.82 2.29 -29.55
CA ALA A 41 -9.03 1.45 -28.65
C ALA A 41 -7.76 0.91 -29.34
N ALA A 42 -7.89 0.42 -30.58
CA ALA A 42 -6.77 -0.05 -31.38
C ALA A 42 -5.74 1.07 -31.64
N VAL A 43 -6.20 2.25 -32.06
CA VAL A 43 -5.33 3.40 -32.32
C VAL A 43 -4.58 3.84 -31.05
N ARG A 44 -5.21 3.79 -29.87
CA ARG A 44 -4.54 4.07 -28.61
C ARG A 44 -3.38 3.10 -28.35
N VAL A 45 -3.57 1.79 -28.58
CA VAL A 45 -2.50 0.80 -28.41
C VAL A 45 -1.42 0.93 -29.48
N GLU A 46 -1.77 1.17 -30.74
CA GLU A 46 -0.79 1.40 -31.82
C GLU A 46 0.11 2.62 -31.52
N ARG A 47 -0.50 3.72 -31.04
CA ARG A 47 0.24 4.93 -30.63
C ARG A 47 1.11 4.68 -29.41
N LEU A 48 0.58 3.95 -28.43
CA LEU A 48 1.30 3.50 -27.24
C LEU A 48 2.57 2.78 -27.73
N LEU A 49 2.42 1.66 -28.45
CA LEU A 49 3.51 0.80 -28.95
C LEU A 49 4.44 1.46 -29.97
N ARG A 50 4.04 2.57 -30.58
CA ARG A 50 4.69 3.14 -31.77
C ARG A 50 4.83 2.10 -32.88
N TYR A 51 3.80 1.27 -33.02
CA TYR A 51 3.74 0.13 -33.93
C TYR A 51 2.39 0.08 -34.61
N GLN A 52 2.38 -0.10 -35.93
CA GLN A 52 1.16 -0.30 -36.70
C GLN A 52 1.05 -1.78 -37.05
N PHE A 53 -0.10 -2.39 -36.73
CA PHE A 53 -0.31 -3.80 -36.99
C PHE A 53 -0.55 -4.04 -38.48
N CYS A 54 0.10 -5.05 -39.05
CA CYS A 54 -0.25 -5.54 -40.38
C CYS A 54 -1.62 -6.23 -40.33
N ASP A 55 -1.86 -7.05 -39.31
CA ASP A 55 -3.16 -7.65 -39.03
C ASP A 55 -3.80 -7.06 -37.75
N ARG A 56 -4.73 -6.12 -37.94
CA ARG A 56 -5.47 -5.49 -36.84
C ARG A 56 -6.40 -6.45 -36.10
N ALA A 57 -6.77 -7.60 -36.69
CA ALA A 57 -7.61 -8.57 -36.01
C ALA A 57 -6.92 -9.15 -34.77
N LEU A 58 -5.58 -9.26 -34.78
CA LEU A 58 -4.79 -9.70 -33.62
C LEU A 58 -4.94 -8.74 -32.44
N LEU A 59 -4.88 -7.44 -32.69
CA LEU A 59 -5.06 -6.43 -31.65
C LEU A 59 -6.53 -6.40 -31.16
N GLU A 60 -7.48 -6.57 -32.07
CA GLU A 60 -8.89 -6.68 -31.68
C GLU A 60 -9.17 -7.90 -30.79
N GLU A 61 -8.54 -9.05 -31.08
CA GLU A 61 -8.59 -10.26 -30.25
C GLU A 61 -7.96 -10.01 -28.88
N ALA A 62 -6.77 -9.40 -28.83
CA ALA A 62 -6.06 -9.07 -27.59
C ALA A 62 -6.86 -8.13 -26.66
N LEU A 63 -7.69 -7.26 -27.24
CA LEU A 63 -8.55 -6.31 -26.50
C LEU A 63 -9.97 -6.84 -26.26
N THR A 64 -10.19 -8.17 -26.29
CA THR A 64 -11.50 -8.79 -26.04
C THR A 64 -11.45 -9.79 -24.90
N HIS A 65 -12.13 -9.49 -23.81
CA HIS A 65 -12.34 -10.43 -22.71
C HIS A 65 -13.44 -11.45 -23.07
N GLN A 66 -13.30 -12.68 -22.59
CA GLN A 66 -14.25 -13.79 -22.81
C GLN A 66 -15.71 -13.47 -22.45
N SER A 67 -15.97 -12.49 -21.58
CA SER A 67 -17.36 -12.09 -21.24
C SER A 67 -18.04 -11.22 -22.29
N PHE A 68 -17.30 -10.70 -23.27
CA PHE A 68 -17.86 -9.84 -24.31
C PHE A 68 -18.41 -10.62 -25.52
N SER A 69 -17.81 -11.78 -25.82
CA SER A 69 -18.13 -12.65 -26.95
C SER A 69 -18.57 -14.04 -26.49
N ASP A 70 -19.22 -14.84 -27.34
CA ASP A 70 -19.62 -16.23 -27.05
C ASP A 70 -18.44 -17.24 -27.02
N GLY A 71 -17.32 -16.84 -26.41
CA GLY A 71 -16.12 -17.68 -26.18
C GLY A 71 -15.18 -17.89 -27.37
N ALA A 72 -15.62 -17.68 -28.62
CA ALA A 72 -14.82 -17.99 -29.81
C ALA A 72 -13.74 -16.95 -30.16
N PHE A 73 -13.79 -15.74 -29.60
CA PHE A 73 -12.92 -14.62 -29.98
C PHE A 73 -12.50 -13.82 -28.74
N SER A 74 -11.47 -14.29 -28.03
CA SER A 74 -10.96 -13.65 -26.82
C SER A 74 -9.44 -13.69 -26.73
N TYR A 75 -8.87 -12.85 -25.89
CA TYR A 75 -7.42 -12.71 -25.74
C TYR A 75 -6.69 -13.97 -25.26
N GLN A 76 -7.38 -15.01 -24.75
CA GLN A 76 -6.78 -16.13 -24.01
C GLN A 76 -5.74 -16.92 -24.82
N ARG A 77 -5.93 -17.06 -26.13
CA ARG A 77 -4.94 -17.74 -27.00
C ARG A 77 -3.69 -16.90 -27.18
N LEU A 78 -3.86 -15.58 -27.27
CA LEU A 78 -2.76 -14.64 -27.33
C LEU A 78 -2.04 -14.55 -25.97
N GLU A 79 -2.76 -14.49 -24.84
CA GLU A 79 -2.19 -14.59 -23.49
C GLU A 79 -1.26 -15.80 -23.36
N PHE A 80 -1.72 -16.99 -23.75
CA PHE A 80 -0.94 -18.22 -23.70
C PHE A 80 0.39 -18.11 -24.47
N VAL A 81 0.37 -17.52 -25.66
CA VAL A 81 1.58 -17.29 -26.47
C VAL A 81 2.45 -16.19 -25.85
N GLY A 82 1.82 -15.16 -25.30
CA GLY A 82 2.44 -13.98 -24.73
C GLY A 82 3.25 -14.27 -23.48
N ASP A 83 2.73 -15.10 -22.58
CA ASP A 83 3.46 -15.54 -21.38
C ASP A 83 4.80 -16.19 -21.74
N ALA A 84 4.78 -17.16 -22.67
CA ALA A 84 6.00 -17.83 -23.12
C ALA A 84 6.95 -16.88 -23.88
N ALA A 85 6.42 -16.04 -24.77
CA ALA A 85 7.22 -15.12 -25.58
C ALA A 85 7.88 -14.03 -24.72
N LEU A 86 7.14 -13.43 -23.79
CA LEU A 86 7.67 -12.45 -22.85
C LEU A 86 8.67 -13.11 -21.89
N GLY A 87 8.37 -14.31 -21.39
CA GLY A 87 9.29 -15.08 -20.56
C GLY A 87 10.64 -15.28 -21.24
N LEU A 88 10.64 -15.61 -22.54
CA LEU A 88 11.87 -15.76 -23.33
C LEU A 88 12.55 -14.41 -23.61
N ALA A 89 11.78 -13.37 -23.97
CA ALA A 89 12.32 -12.04 -24.26
C ALA A 89 13.03 -11.44 -23.02
N PHE A 90 12.41 -11.52 -21.84
CA PHE A 90 13.03 -11.11 -20.58
C PHE A 90 14.23 -11.99 -20.22
N SER A 91 14.16 -13.31 -20.43
CA SER A 91 15.30 -14.20 -20.20
C SER A 91 16.51 -13.76 -21.04
N ASN A 92 16.29 -13.47 -22.33
CA ASN A 92 17.33 -13.04 -23.25
C ASN A 92 17.90 -11.67 -22.84
N PHE A 93 17.03 -10.70 -22.53
CA PHE A 93 17.44 -9.39 -22.04
C PHE A 93 18.30 -9.49 -20.78
N LEU A 94 17.81 -10.18 -19.74
CA LEU A 94 18.51 -10.30 -18.46
C LEU A 94 19.83 -11.06 -18.58
N TYR A 95 19.88 -12.11 -19.40
CA TYR A 95 21.11 -12.86 -19.64
C TYR A 95 22.20 -11.96 -20.27
N LEU A 96 21.82 -11.13 -21.25
CA LEU A 96 22.75 -10.24 -21.94
C LEU A 96 23.15 -9.02 -21.08
N THR A 97 22.25 -8.47 -20.27
CA THR A 97 22.54 -7.30 -19.43
C THR A 97 23.24 -7.64 -18.12
N ASN A 98 23.20 -8.89 -17.67
CA ASN A 98 23.73 -9.31 -16.37
C ASN A 98 24.68 -10.52 -16.49
N PRO A 99 25.83 -10.38 -17.19
CA PRO A 99 26.72 -11.51 -17.52
C PRO A 99 27.38 -12.17 -16.30
N THR A 100 27.38 -11.50 -15.14
CA THR A 100 27.98 -11.99 -13.89
C THR A 100 27.01 -12.72 -12.97
N LEU A 101 25.70 -12.69 -13.26
CA LEU A 101 24.70 -13.29 -12.40
C LEU A 101 24.57 -14.80 -12.64
N GLY A 102 24.44 -15.54 -11.54
CA GLY A 102 24.14 -16.96 -11.58
C GLY A 102 22.70 -17.26 -12.02
N PRO A 103 22.41 -18.51 -12.42
CA PRO A 103 21.10 -18.92 -12.95
C PRO A 103 19.94 -18.71 -11.97
N GLY A 104 20.18 -18.84 -10.66
CA GLY A 104 19.19 -18.58 -9.62
C GLY A 104 18.75 -17.11 -9.58
N ALA A 105 19.71 -16.18 -9.57
CA ALA A 105 19.45 -14.75 -9.57
C ALA A 105 18.73 -14.28 -10.85
N LEU A 106 19.15 -14.80 -12.02
CA LEU A 106 18.47 -14.55 -13.29
C LEU A 106 17.02 -15.05 -13.28
N SER A 107 16.76 -16.22 -12.68
CA SER A 107 15.40 -16.76 -12.55
C SER A 107 14.53 -15.89 -11.65
N THR A 108 15.07 -15.38 -10.54
CA THR A 108 14.39 -14.43 -9.64
C THR A 108 14.08 -13.12 -10.37
N LEU A 109 15.04 -12.55 -11.08
CA LEU A 109 14.87 -11.32 -11.85
C LEU A 109 13.80 -11.46 -12.93
N ARG A 110 13.82 -12.59 -13.64
CA ARG A 110 12.80 -12.90 -14.63
C ARG A 110 11.43 -12.96 -13.98
N ALA A 111 11.28 -13.76 -12.93
CA ALA A 111 10.00 -13.92 -12.21
C ALA A 111 9.47 -12.57 -11.67
N ALA A 112 10.35 -11.68 -11.20
CA ALA A 112 9.95 -10.35 -10.75
C ALA A 112 9.37 -9.50 -11.89
N ASN A 113 10.01 -9.53 -13.07
CA ASN A 113 9.61 -8.74 -14.24
C ASN A 113 8.34 -9.25 -14.95
N ILE A 114 8.08 -10.55 -14.90
CA ILE A 114 6.91 -11.16 -15.56
C ILE A 114 5.83 -11.59 -14.56
N SER A 115 5.90 -11.15 -13.30
CA SER A 115 4.87 -11.46 -12.32
C SER A 115 3.53 -10.82 -12.69
N THR A 116 2.42 -11.49 -12.37
CA THR A 116 1.06 -10.96 -12.56
C THR A 116 0.90 -9.56 -11.97
N GLU A 117 1.49 -9.31 -10.80
CA GLU A 117 1.48 -7.99 -10.14
C GLU A 117 2.23 -6.93 -10.96
N LYS A 118 3.43 -7.25 -11.48
CA LYS A 118 4.22 -6.33 -12.30
C LYS A 118 3.49 -6.00 -13.60
N LEU A 119 2.97 -7.01 -14.29
CA LEU A 119 2.25 -6.83 -15.55
C LEU A 119 0.91 -6.11 -15.34
N ALA A 120 0.20 -6.38 -14.24
CA ALA A 120 -1.01 -5.64 -13.90
C ALA A 120 -0.72 -4.14 -13.69
N ARG A 121 0.39 -3.79 -13.02
CA ARG A 121 0.82 -2.40 -12.86
C ARG A 121 1.20 -1.74 -14.18
N VAL A 122 1.77 -2.49 -15.12
CA VAL A 122 2.00 -2.02 -16.50
C VAL A 122 0.66 -1.65 -17.16
N ALA A 123 -0.36 -2.50 -17.03
CA ALA A 123 -1.69 -2.21 -17.57
C ALA A 123 -2.33 -0.96 -16.95
N VAL A 124 -2.16 -0.75 -15.64
CA VAL A 124 -2.65 0.46 -14.95
C VAL A 124 -1.88 1.70 -15.41
N ARG A 125 -0.54 1.64 -15.47
CA ARG A 125 0.32 2.76 -15.87
C ARG A 125 -0.02 3.29 -17.25
N HIS A 126 -0.30 2.38 -18.19
CA HIS A 126 -0.59 2.72 -19.59
C HIS A 126 -2.08 2.80 -19.90
N ASP A 127 -2.94 2.74 -18.87
CA ASP A 127 -4.39 2.88 -19.00
C ASP A 127 -4.99 1.90 -20.04
N LEU A 128 -4.54 0.63 -19.98
CA LEU A 128 -4.93 -0.43 -20.92
C LEU A 128 -6.31 -1.01 -20.62
N TYR A 129 -6.71 -1.04 -19.35
CA TYR A 129 -7.97 -1.68 -18.96
C TYR A 129 -9.21 -1.00 -19.57
N PRO A 130 -9.30 0.34 -19.68
CA PRO A 130 -10.40 0.98 -20.41
C PRO A 130 -10.55 0.56 -21.87
N LEU A 131 -9.47 0.05 -22.50
CA LEU A 131 -9.45 -0.41 -23.88
C LEU A 131 -9.98 -1.85 -24.03
N LEU A 132 -10.09 -2.59 -22.93
CA LEU A 132 -10.58 -3.96 -22.93
C LEU A 132 -12.11 -3.99 -23.08
N ARG A 133 -12.59 -4.66 -24.13
CA ARG A 133 -13.99 -5.02 -24.30
C ARG A 133 -14.40 -6.11 -23.32
N ARG A 134 -15.38 -5.80 -22.48
CA ARG A 134 -15.85 -6.67 -21.41
C ARG A 134 -17.31 -6.38 -21.07
N LYS A 135 -18.01 -7.40 -20.56
CA LYS A 135 -19.33 -7.27 -19.93
C LYS A 135 -19.29 -7.98 -18.57
N CYS A 136 -18.60 -7.40 -17.58
CA CYS A 136 -18.47 -8.00 -16.26
C CYS A 136 -18.28 -6.95 -15.16
N ALA A 137 -19.37 -6.51 -14.54
CA ALA A 137 -19.34 -5.48 -13.49
C ALA A 137 -18.50 -5.89 -12.27
N ARG A 138 -18.45 -7.19 -11.93
CA ARG A 138 -17.59 -7.70 -10.86
C ARG A 138 -16.11 -7.45 -11.16
N LEU A 139 -15.72 -7.64 -12.42
CA LEU A 139 -14.36 -7.40 -12.86
C LEU A 139 -14.00 -5.91 -12.78
N ASP A 140 -14.92 -5.04 -13.20
CA ASP A 140 -14.75 -3.58 -13.10
C ASP A 140 -14.52 -3.12 -11.66
N LEU A 141 -15.25 -3.70 -10.70
CA LEU A 141 -15.09 -3.39 -9.28
C LEU A 141 -13.70 -3.80 -8.77
N LEU A 142 -13.27 -5.03 -9.05
CA LEU A 142 -11.96 -5.54 -8.61
C LEU A 142 -10.80 -4.75 -9.21
N VAL A 143 -10.92 -4.41 -10.50
CA VAL A 143 -9.90 -3.61 -11.19
C VAL A 143 -9.92 -2.17 -10.69
N GLY A 144 -11.08 -1.57 -10.46
CA GLY A 144 -11.19 -0.24 -9.86
C GLY A 144 -10.52 -0.14 -8.48
N GLN A 145 -10.74 -1.14 -7.62
CA GLN A 145 -10.08 -1.22 -6.30
C GLN A 145 -8.56 -1.31 -6.42
N PHE A 146 -8.05 -2.12 -7.36
CA PHE A 146 -6.61 -2.24 -7.59
C PHE A 146 -6.00 -0.97 -8.19
N ILE A 147 -6.67 -0.33 -9.15
CA ILE A 147 -6.22 0.95 -9.72
C ILE A 147 -6.10 2.01 -8.63
N GLU A 148 -7.10 2.11 -7.75
CA GLU A 148 -7.08 3.07 -6.65
C GLU A 148 -5.95 2.77 -5.66
N SER A 149 -5.75 1.50 -5.29
CA SER A 149 -4.63 1.14 -4.41
C SER A 149 -3.27 1.50 -5.01
N VAL A 150 -3.08 1.27 -6.32
CA VAL A 150 -1.85 1.64 -7.02
C VAL A 150 -1.67 3.17 -7.09
N LYS A 151 -2.74 3.95 -7.28
CA LYS A 151 -2.66 5.42 -7.30
C LYS A 151 -2.28 6.00 -5.94
N GLN A 152 -2.87 5.48 -4.86
CA GLN A 152 -2.58 5.92 -3.49
C GLN A 152 -1.12 5.63 -3.09
N GLU A 153 -0.52 4.56 -3.61
CA GLU A 153 0.91 4.26 -3.41
C GLU A 153 1.83 5.33 -4.03
N VAL A 154 1.45 5.92 -5.16
CA VAL A 154 2.24 6.95 -5.86
C VAL A 154 2.17 8.30 -5.16
N MET A 155 1.06 8.60 -4.46
CA MET A 155 0.85 9.91 -3.80
C MET A 155 1.58 10.05 -2.46
N HIS A 156 2.02 8.95 -1.84
CA HIS A 156 2.50 8.97 -0.44
C HIS A 156 4.01 9.19 -0.27
N ASP A 157 4.74 9.61 -1.32
CA ASP A 157 6.21 9.88 -1.32
C ASP A 157 7.09 8.75 -0.74
N LEU A 158 6.52 7.55 -0.56
CA LEU A 158 7.27 6.30 -0.53
C LEU A 158 7.67 6.02 -1.96
N ALA A 159 8.78 6.66 -2.36
CA ALA A 159 9.48 6.53 -3.62
C ALA A 159 9.11 5.23 -4.34
N THR A 160 8.52 5.39 -5.52
CA THR A 160 8.56 4.43 -6.63
C THR A 160 8.81 3.01 -6.14
N ALA A 161 7.77 2.28 -5.75
CA ALA A 161 7.91 0.84 -5.63
C ALA A 161 7.63 0.26 -7.03
N PRO A 162 8.64 -0.05 -7.88
CA PRO A 162 8.47 -0.96 -9.01
C PRO A 162 7.88 -2.32 -8.59
N TYR A 163 7.85 -2.58 -7.28
CA TYR A 163 7.66 -3.84 -6.59
C TYR A 163 6.33 -3.88 -5.85
N GLY A 164 5.54 -4.89 -6.20
CA GLY A 164 4.26 -5.24 -5.61
C GLY A 164 4.16 -4.97 -4.11
N GLY A 165 3.13 -4.22 -3.73
CA GLY A 165 2.83 -3.90 -2.34
C GLY A 165 1.39 -3.51 -2.09
N SER A 166 0.51 -3.68 -3.08
CA SER A 166 -0.89 -3.39 -2.88
C SER A 166 -1.48 -4.34 -1.83
N VAL A 167 -2.23 -3.75 -0.89
CA VAL A 167 -3.11 -4.49 0.04
C VAL A 167 -4.11 -5.36 -0.75
N VAL A 168 -4.39 -4.98 -2.00
CA VAL A 168 -5.29 -5.64 -2.94
C VAL A 168 -4.50 -6.53 -3.91
N LYS A 169 -4.93 -7.77 -4.09
CA LYS A 169 -4.38 -8.71 -5.09
C LYS A 169 -4.61 -8.18 -6.50
N ALA A 170 -3.56 -8.14 -7.33
CA ALA A 170 -3.68 -7.83 -8.76
C ALA A 170 -4.72 -8.72 -9.47
N PRO A 171 -5.73 -8.13 -10.14
CA PRO A 171 -6.62 -8.86 -11.02
C PRO A 171 -5.85 -9.44 -12.22
N LYS A 172 -5.90 -10.77 -12.39
CA LYS A 172 -5.15 -11.48 -13.44
C LYS A 172 -5.38 -10.91 -14.85
N VAL A 173 -6.62 -10.49 -15.14
CA VAL A 173 -6.99 -9.87 -16.42
C VAL A 173 -6.06 -8.73 -16.84
N LEU A 174 -5.51 -7.96 -15.89
CA LEU A 174 -4.62 -6.84 -16.23
C LEU A 174 -3.28 -7.35 -16.77
N ALA A 175 -2.75 -8.44 -16.19
CA ALA A 175 -1.57 -9.11 -16.73
C ALA A 175 -1.88 -9.77 -18.08
N ASP A 176 -3.01 -10.48 -18.17
CA ASP A 176 -3.40 -11.20 -19.38
C ASP A 176 -3.50 -10.27 -20.61
N ILE A 177 -4.04 -9.06 -20.44
CA ILE A 177 -4.14 -8.07 -21.54
C ILE A 177 -2.74 -7.64 -22.02
N VAL A 178 -1.79 -7.44 -21.10
CA VAL A 178 -0.42 -7.06 -21.45
C VAL A 178 0.26 -8.19 -22.23
N GLU A 179 0.11 -9.42 -21.76
CA GLU A 179 0.61 -10.63 -22.43
C GLU A 179 -0.03 -10.78 -23.82
N ALA A 180 -1.34 -10.60 -23.93
CA ALA A 180 -2.06 -10.71 -25.20
C ALA A 180 -1.67 -9.62 -26.20
N ILE A 181 -1.47 -8.37 -25.77
CA ILE A 181 -0.98 -7.29 -26.64
C ILE A 181 0.44 -7.60 -27.13
N ALA A 182 1.32 -8.06 -26.24
CA ALA A 182 2.66 -8.48 -26.62
C ALA A 182 2.64 -9.66 -27.60
N ALA A 183 1.78 -10.64 -27.38
CA ALA A 183 1.59 -11.77 -28.28
C ALA A 183 1.05 -11.34 -29.64
N ALA A 184 0.12 -10.39 -29.70
CA ALA A 184 -0.37 -9.84 -30.95
C ALA A 184 0.78 -9.27 -31.78
N VAL A 185 1.69 -8.50 -31.17
CA VAL A 185 2.90 -7.99 -31.83
C VAL A 185 3.79 -9.14 -32.28
N TYR A 186 4.00 -10.14 -31.43
CA TYR A 186 4.86 -11.29 -31.73
C TYR A 186 4.36 -12.07 -32.94
N VAL A 187 3.06 -12.35 -33.00
CA VAL A 187 2.41 -13.06 -34.11
C VAL A 187 2.44 -12.22 -35.39
N ASP A 188 2.15 -10.92 -35.29
CA ASP A 188 2.18 -9.99 -36.43
C ASP A 188 3.60 -9.89 -37.03
N CYS A 189 4.62 -9.89 -36.17
CA CYS A 189 6.04 -9.94 -36.53
C CYS A 189 6.56 -11.32 -36.97
N LYS A 190 5.67 -12.31 -37.22
CA LYS A 190 6.03 -13.68 -37.65
C LYS A 190 6.93 -14.41 -36.64
N PHE A 191 6.62 -14.25 -35.35
CA PHE A 191 7.33 -14.87 -34.23
C PHE A 191 8.80 -14.43 -34.11
N ASP A 192 9.08 -13.18 -34.49
CA ASP A 192 10.39 -12.55 -34.32
C ASP A 192 10.53 -11.94 -32.92
N LEU A 193 11.34 -12.59 -32.07
CA LEU A 193 11.54 -12.20 -30.68
C LEU A 193 12.27 -10.85 -30.54
N GLU A 194 13.18 -10.52 -31.46
CA GLU A 194 13.92 -9.27 -31.41
C GLU A 194 12.99 -8.09 -31.73
N LYS A 195 12.13 -8.25 -32.74
CA LYS A 195 11.09 -7.26 -33.05
C LYS A 195 10.08 -7.13 -31.91
N LEU A 196 9.61 -8.25 -31.34
CA LEU A 196 8.74 -8.23 -30.17
C LEU A 196 9.34 -7.36 -29.06
N TRP A 197 10.58 -7.66 -28.67
CA TRP A 197 11.25 -6.91 -27.60
C TRP A 197 11.43 -5.44 -27.97
N LYS A 198 11.88 -5.13 -29.19
CA LYS A 198 12.05 -3.74 -29.64
C LYS A 198 10.76 -2.92 -29.56
N VAL A 199 9.63 -3.51 -29.94
CA VAL A 199 8.32 -2.84 -29.95
C VAL A 199 7.73 -2.72 -28.55
N THR A 200 7.89 -3.75 -27.70
CA THR A 200 7.17 -3.83 -26.42
C THR A 200 8.00 -3.45 -25.20
N ARG A 201 9.35 -3.44 -25.28
CA ARG A 201 10.26 -3.21 -24.15
C ARG A 201 9.85 -2.02 -23.28
N TRP A 202 9.55 -0.90 -23.92
CA TRP A 202 9.27 0.37 -23.25
C TRP A 202 7.96 0.31 -22.43
N LEU A 203 7.03 -0.60 -22.73
CA LEU A 203 5.84 -0.85 -21.89
C LEU A 203 6.24 -1.29 -20.48
N PHE A 204 7.31 -2.08 -20.38
CA PHE A 204 7.73 -2.70 -19.13
C PHE A 204 8.61 -1.80 -18.27
N GLU A 205 8.97 -0.61 -18.74
CA GLU A 205 9.80 0.32 -17.99
C GLU A 205 9.04 0.91 -16.77
N PRO A 206 9.70 1.07 -15.61
CA PRO A 206 11.08 0.66 -15.34
C PRO A 206 11.20 -0.86 -15.18
N VAL A 207 12.16 -1.48 -15.89
CA VAL A 207 12.49 -2.92 -15.73
C VAL A 207 13.17 -3.15 -14.38
N ILE A 208 12.83 -4.27 -13.73
CA ILE A 208 13.43 -4.69 -12.47
C ILE A 208 14.83 -5.23 -12.77
N THR A 209 15.85 -4.58 -12.22
CA THR A 209 17.27 -4.91 -12.40
C THR A 209 17.81 -5.65 -11.17
N ALA A 210 19.03 -6.18 -11.26
CA ALA A 210 19.71 -6.80 -10.12
C ALA A 210 19.85 -5.84 -8.94
N GLU A 211 20.18 -4.57 -9.19
CA GLU A 211 20.33 -3.58 -8.12
C GLU A 211 18.99 -3.26 -7.44
N THR A 212 17.88 -3.39 -8.17
CA THR A 212 16.55 -3.00 -7.69
C THR A 212 15.71 -4.20 -7.24
N VAL A 213 16.05 -5.44 -7.65
CA VAL A 213 15.37 -6.66 -7.16
C VAL A 213 15.69 -6.94 -5.70
N ASP A 214 16.84 -6.48 -5.21
CA ASP A 214 17.23 -6.55 -3.80
C ASP A 214 16.56 -5.47 -2.93
N GLU A 215 15.82 -4.53 -3.54
CA GLU A 215 14.86 -3.66 -2.85
C GLU A 215 13.57 -4.41 -2.45
N GLN A 216 13.54 -5.74 -2.62
CA GLN A 216 12.53 -6.57 -1.97
C GLN A 216 12.71 -6.47 -0.45
N PRO A 217 11.68 -6.01 0.29
CA PRO A 217 11.78 -5.70 1.71
C PRO A 217 12.37 -6.84 2.56
N VAL A 218 12.14 -8.09 2.16
CA VAL A 218 12.64 -9.28 2.86
C VAL A 218 14.16 -9.43 2.70
N THR A 219 14.69 -9.26 1.49
CA THR A 219 16.13 -9.39 1.21
C THR A 219 16.89 -8.23 1.82
N THR A 220 16.43 -7.00 1.60
CA THR A 220 17.02 -5.79 2.22
C THR A 220 17.08 -5.93 3.75
N LEU A 221 16.04 -6.52 4.36
CA LEU A 221 16.02 -6.76 5.81
C LEU A 221 17.06 -7.79 6.24
N HIS A 222 17.21 -8.89 5.51
CA HIS A 222 18.23 -9.90 5.79
C HIS A 222 19.64 -9.30 5.71
N GLU A 223 19.93 -8.53 4.67
CA GLU A 223 21.22 -7.87 4.48
C GLU A 223 21.50 -6.84 5.57
N LEU A 224 20.52 -5.98 5.89
CA LEU A 224 20.63 -5.01 6.98
C LEU A 224 20.95 -5.71 8.30
N CYS A 225 20.24 -6.80 8.62
CA CYS A 225 20.50 -7.57 9.83
C CYS A 225 21.90 -8.18 9.81
N GLN A 226 22.30 -8.81 8.71
CA GLN A 226 23.61 -9.46 8.58
C GLN A 226 24.77 -8.45 8.71
N LYS A 227 24.63 -7.26 8.11
CA LYS A 227 25.60 -6.16 8.25
C LYS A 227 25.78 -5.72 9.70
N HIS A 228 24.74 -5.83 10.52
CA HIS A 228 24.76 -5.54 11.96
C HIS A 228 25.02 -6.78 12.83
N GLY A 229 25.45 -7.92 12.25
CA GLY A 229 25.74 -9.15 13.00
C GLY A 229 24.50 -9.83 13.59
N LYS A 230 23.30 -9.53 13.06
CA LYS A 230 22.02 -10.11 13.48
C LYS A 230 21.41 -10.97 12.38
N VAL A 231 20.40 -11.75 12.73
CA VAL A 231 19.63 -12.58 11.78
C VAL A 231 18.15 -12.24 11.91
N ALA A 232 17.48 -12.02 10.78
CA ALA A 232 16.03 -11.86 10.72
C ALA A 232 15.34 -13.23 10.67
N GLN A 233 14.39 -13.46 11.57
CA GLN A 233 13.58 -14.67 11.66
C GLN A 233 12.12 -14.33 11.39
N PHE A 234 11.45 -15.14 10.58
CA PHE A 234 10.05 -14.95 10.21
C PHE A 234 9.20 -16.06 10.80
N GLU A 235 8.26 -15.70 11.68
CA GLU A 235 7.28 -16.63 12.22
C GLU A 235 5.95 -16.44 11.51
N THR A 236 5.41 -17.52 10.95
CA THR A 236 4.14 -17.49 10.21
C THR A 236 3.07 -18.27 10.96
N TRP A 237 1.89 -17.68 11.09
CA TRP A 237 0.72 -18.33 11.70
C TRP A 237 -0.57 -17.90 10.98
N GLN A 238 -1.67 -18.61 11.23
CA GLN A 238 -2.96 -18.38 10.55
C GLN A 238 -4.03 -17.94 11.55
N LYS A 239 -4.85 -16.96 11.17
CA LYS A 239 -6.02 -16.53 11.95
C LYS A 239 -7.17 -16.15 11.01
N GLY A 240 -8.27 -16.91 11.08
CA GLY A 240 -9.49 -16.58 10.33
C GLY A 240 -9.31 -16.52 8.80
N GLY A 241 -8.48 -17.39 8.22
CA GLY A 241 -8.18 -17.39 6.78
C GLY A 241 -7.11 -16.36 6.35
N MET A 242 -6.62 -15.53 7.27
CA MET A 242 -5.49 -14.64 7.04
C MET A 242 -4.18 -15.25 7.55
N THR A 243 -3.15 -15.16 6.73
CA THR A 243 -1.76 -15.42 7.12
C THR A 243 -1.19 -14.22 7.83
N MET A 244 -0.63 -14.45 9.01
CA MET A 244 0.08 -13.47 9.81
C MET A 244 1.56 -13.83 9.83
N VAL A 245 2.43 -12.84 9.67
CA VAL A 245 3.89 -13.00 9.70
C VAL A 245 4.48 -11.99 10.67
N ASN A 246 5.23 -12.48 11.65
CA ASN A 246 6.02 -11.66 12.57
C ASN A 246 7.49 -11.75 12.17
N VAL A 247 8.22 -10.65 12.25
CA VAL A 247 9.68 -10.63 12.03
C VAL A 247 10.40 -10.31 13.32
N PHE A 248 11.38 -11.14 13.65
CA PHE A 248 12.22 -11.00 14.83
C PHE A 248 13.67 -10.78 14.43
N VAL A 249 14.35 -9.85 15.08
CA VAL A 249 15.78 -9.56 14.86
C VAL A 249 16.45 -9.47 16.22
N GLY A 250 17.34 -10.41 16.52
CA GLY A 250 17.99 -10.48 17.85
C GLY A 250 17.03 -10.78 19.01
N GLY A 251 15.93 -11.50 18.74
CA GLY A 251 14.92 -11.86 19.75
C GLY A 251 13.82 -10.82 19.96
N GLU A 252 13.96 -9.62 19.39
CA GLU A 252 12.92 -8.58 19.46
C GLU A 252 12.04 -8.61 18.23
N MET A 253 10.72 -8.47 18.42
CA MET A 253 9.76 -8.35 17.33
C MET A 253 9.90 -6.97 16.68
N VAL A 254 10.40 -6.95 15.45
CA VAL A 254 10.65 -5.73 14.69
C VAL A 254 9.65 -5.52 13.57
N GLY A 255 8.91 -6.52 13.11
CA GLY A 255 7.95 -6.36 12.01
C GLY A 255 6.71 -7.23 12.14
N LEU A 256 5.59 -6.77 11.59
CA LEU A 256 4.33 -7.49 11.49
C LEU A 256 3.71 -7.29 10.11
N GLY A 257 3.19 -8.36 9.52
CA GLY A 257 2.44 -8.30 8.27
C GLY A 257 1.31 -9.31 8.25
N SER A 258 0.22 -8.94 7.60
CA SER A 258 -0.95 -9.79 7.42
C SER A 258 -1.43 -9.77 5.97
N SER A 259 -1.93 -10.90 5.49
CA SER A 259 -2.61 -11.06 4.20
C SER A 259 -3.20 -12.46 4.09
N GLU A 260 -4.22 -12.66 3.25
CA GLU A 260 -4.69 -14.01 2.87
C GLU A 260 -3.59 -14.85 2.20
N GLN A 261 -2.56 -14.20 1.65
CA GLN A 261 -1.43 -14.88 0.99
C GLN A 261 -0.14 -14.76 1.81
N LYS A 262 0.49 -15.91 2.09
CA LYS A 262 1.74 -15.99 2.87
C LYS A 262 2.87 -15.10 2.32
N VAL A 263 3.00 -15.01 1.00
CA VAL A 263 4.03 -14.18 0.35
C VAL A 263 3.82 -12.69 0.64
N ILE A 264 2.58 -12.21 0.52
CA ILE A 264 2.23 -10.80 0.79
C ILE A 264 2.35 -10.48 2.28
N ALA A 265 1.89 -11.37 3.16
CA ALA A 265 2.04 -11.20 4.60
C ALA A 265 3.52 -11.07 4.99
N LYS A 266 4.40 -11.86 4.37
CA LYS A 266 5.86 -11.81 4.60
C LYS A 266 6.47 -10.50 4.10
N LEU A 267 6.07 -10.01 2.93
CA LEU A 267 6.51 -8.73 2.38
C LEU A 267 6.10 -7.56 3.28
N ASN A 268 4.84 -7.53 3.72
CA ASN A 268 4.33 -6.52 4.63
C ASN A 268 5.10 -6.51 5.96
N ALA A 269 5.38 -7.69 6.50
CA ALA A 269 6.14 -7.85 7.74
C ALA A 269 7.57 -7.33 7.61
N ALA A 270 8.21 -7.58 6.47
CA ALA A 270 9.54 -7.09 6.19
C ALA A 270 9.59 -5.57 5.94
N ARG A 271 8.59 -4.98 5.30
CA ARG A 271 8.47 -3.51 5.18
C ARG A 271 8.35 -2.84 6.53
N ASP A 272 7.47 -3.36 7.38
CA ASP A 272 7.28 -2.85 8.74
C ASP A 272 8.59 -2.95 9.55
N ALA A 273 9.31 -4.08 9.43
CA ALA A 273 10.62 -4.26 10.06
C ALA A 273 11.68 -3.28 9.57
N LEU A 274 11.81 -3.08 8.25
CA LEU A 274 12.76 -2.12 7.68
C LEU A 274 12.46 -0.70 8.13
N GLY A 275 11.20 -0.28 8.13
CA GLY A 275 10.81 1.04 8.62
C GLY A 275 11.26 1.28 10.06
N LYS A 276 11.08 0.28 10.93
CA LYS A 276 11.49 0.36 12.34
C LYS A 276 13.00 0.28 12.55
N LEU A 277 13.72 -0.55 11.79
CA LEU A 277 15.17 -0.69 11.93
C LEU A 277 15.95 0.50 11.33
N ILE A 278 15.48 1.05 10.21
CA ILE A 278 16.08 2.24 9.59
C ILE A 278 15.73 3.49 10.42
N GLY A 279 14.51 3.58 10.97
CA GLY A 279 14.15 4.60 11.96
C GLY A 279 15.00 4.49 13.23
N GLY A 280 15.22 3.28 13.74
CA GLY A 280 16.09 3.03 14.90
C GLY A 280 17.58 3.33 14.67
N ALA A 281 18.10 3.14 13.46
CA ALA A 281 19.48 3.49 13.11
C ALA A 281 19.72 5.01 13.13
N LYS A 282 18.71 5.83 12.79
CA LYS A 282 18.76 7.30 12.98
C LYS A 282 18.78 7.68 14.45
N GLN A 283 18.11 6.92 15.33
CA GLN A 283 18.17 7.09 16.79
C GLN A 283 19.60 6.88 17.34
N GLN A 284 20.37 5.96 16.74
CA GLN A 284 21.70 5.58 17.23
C GLN A 284 22.80 6.55 16.77
N VAL A 285 22.62 7.21 15.62
CA VAL A 285 23.47 8.32 15.17
C VAL A 285 23.22 9.60 16.00
N LEU A 286 21.99 9.80 16.49
CA LEU A 286 21.66 10.94 17.35
C LEU A 286 22.42 10.95 18.69
N ILE A 287 22.88 9.79 19.17
CA ILE A 287 23.65 9.68 20.43
C ILE A 287 25.11 10.12 20.24
N ASN A 288 25.64 10.09 19.02
CA ASN A 288 27.07 10.37 18.74
C ASN A 288 27.33 11.65 17.93
N GLY A 289 26.30 12.37 17.47
CA GLY A 289 26.43 13.48 16.54
C GLY A 289 26.01 14.84 17.10
N ILE A 290 26.70 15.36 18.12
CA ILE A 290 26.69 16.81 18.38
C ILE A 290 27.56 17.47 17.30
N ALA A 291 26.97 17.80 16.14
CA ALA A 291 27.46 18.84 15.24
C ALA A 291 26.47 19.08 14.09
N ASN A 292 25.86 20.26 14.09
CA ASN A 292 25.37 21.04 12.95
C ASN A 292 24.22 20.48 12.08
N GLY A 293 23.01 20.95 12.39
CA GLY A 293 22.29 21.87 11.49
C GLY A 293 21.27 21.29 10.52
N LEU A 294 19.98 21.53 10.86
CA LEU A 294 18.83 21.78 9.98
C LEU A 294 18.26 20.62 9.14
N VAL A 295 17.28 19.90 9.70
CA VAL A 295 16.05 19.42 9.00
C VAL A 295 14.88 19.32 10.01
N ASP A 296 14.02 20.34 10.04
CA ASP A 296 12.61 20.30 10.54
C ASP A 296 11.74 19.54 9.51
N GLU A 297 10.58 18.91 9.75
CA GLU A 297 9.73 18.64 10.91
C GLU A 297 8.74 17.54 10.43
N ILE A 298 8.83 16.30 10.90
CA ILE A 298 7.71 15.32 10.89
C ILE A 298 7.78 14.56 12.22
N VAL A 299 6.94 14.95 13.16
CA VAL A 299 6.94 14.43 14.53
C VAL A 299 6.32 13.03 14.58
N GLU A 300 7.11 12.04 15.00
CA GLU A 300 6.63 10.69 15.29
C GLU A 300 5.66 10.66 16.48
N LEU A 301 4.46 10.11 16.22
CA LEU A 301 3.34 9.92 17.14
C LEU A 301 3.64 9.12 18.43
N ARG A 302 4.81 8.48 18.54
CA ARG A 302 5.08 7.44 19.55
C ARG A 302 5.54 7.99 20.91
N GLU A 303 5.93 9.26 20.97
CA GLU A 303 6.47 9.92 22.19
C GLU A 303 5.82 11.26 22.53
N CYS A 304 4.69 11.60 21.92
CA CYS A 304 4.05 12.90 22.10
C CYS A 304 3.67 13.20 23.56
N LYS A 305 3.29 12.18 24.35
CA LYS A 305 3.01 12.34 25.80
C LYS A 305 4.24 12.83 26.57
N GLN A 306 5.40 12.26 26.27
CA GLN A 306 6.65 12.63 26.93
C GLN A 306 7.09 14.03 26.51
N LYS A 307 7.07 14.32 25.21
CA LYS A 307 7.41 15.64 24.66
C LYS A 307 6.52 16.74 25.22
N LEU A 308 5.21 16.52 25.30
CA LEU A 308 4.29 17.47 25.91
C LEU A 308 4.60 17.72 27.39
N THR A 309 4.97 16.65 28.12
CA THR A 309 5.35 16.77 29.53
C THR A 309 6.62 17.58 29.71
N GLU A 310 7.64 17.32 28.90
CA GLU A 310 8.90 18.07 28.88
C GLU A 310 8.67 19.54 28.49
N GLN A 311 7.80 19.81 27.51
CA GLN A 311 7.44 21.15 27.09
C GLN A 311 6.72 21.93 28.21
N CYS A 312 5.82 21.29 28.95
CA CYS A 312 5.16 21.91 30.11
C CYS A 312 6.18 22.24 31.20
N ILE A 313 7.12 21.33 31.49
CA ILE A 313 8.20 21.56 32.46
C ILE A 313 9.09 22.73 32.02
N GLY A 314 9.52 22.76 30.76
CA GLY A 314 10.37 23.83 30.21
C GLY A 314 9.68 25.20 30.27
N LYS A 315 8.36 25.25 30.00
CA LYS A 315 7.56 26.50 30.08
C LYS A 315 7.06 26.84 31.48
N HIS A 316 7.46 26.08 32.51
CA HIS A 316 7.04 26.24 33.91
C HIS A 316 5.50 26.17 34.07
N TRP A 317 4.85 25.31 33.29
CA TRP A 317 3.43 25.01 33.38
C TRP A 317 3.18 23.77 34.25
N PRO A 318 2.00 23.64 34.87
CA PRO A 318 1.56 22.40 35.49
C PRO A 318 1.67 21.21 34.52
N LYS A 319 1.90 20.02 35.07
CA LYS A 319 1.99 18.80 34.26
C LYS A 319 0.66 18.54 33.52
N PRO A 320 0.72 18.04 32.27
CA PRO A 320 -0.48 17.70 31.50
C PRO A 320 -1.30 16.63 32.20
N ILE A 321 -2.61 16.83 32.28
CA ILE A 321 -3.56 15.92 32.92
C ILE A 321 -4.24 15.09 31.83
N PHE A 322 -4.01 13.78 31.85
CA PHE A 322 -4.63 12.84 30.90
C PHE A 322 -5.84 12.18 31.53
N LYS A 323 -6.92 12.03 30.74
CA LYS A 323 -8.14 11.35 31.18
C LYS A 323 -8.66 10.43 30.09
N LEU A 324 -9.03 9.22 30.47
CA LEU A 324 -9.70 8.28 29.57
C LEU A 324 -11.17 8.71 29.44
N GLU A 325 -11.58 9.14 28.25
CA GLU A 325 -12.93 9.64 27.98
C GLU A 325 -13.88 8.53 27.51
N LYS A 326 -13.36 7.56 26.75
CA LYS A 326 -14.15 6.45 26.23
C LYS A 326 -13.34 5.16 26.16
N GLU A 327 -13.91 4.09 26.67
CA GLU A 327 -13.47 2.71 26.47
C GLU A 327 -14.66 1.91 25.91
N GLY A 328 -14.42 1.16 24.83
CA GLY A 328 -15.46 0.31 24.25
C GLY A 328 -14.94 -0.59 23.15
N GLY A 329 -15.82 -1.42 22.61
CA GLY A 329 -15.50 -2.42 21.59
C GLY A 329 -15.36 -3.83 22.16
N PRO A 330 -15.51 -4.86 21.32
CA PRO A 330 -15.37 -6.24 21.74
C PRO A 330 -13.93 -6.52 22.19
N ALA A 331 -13.70 -7.57 22.99
CA ALA A 331 -12.39 -7.86 23.57
C ALA A 331 -11.24 -7.98 22.55
N HIS A 332 -11.55 -8.26 21.27
CA HIS A 332 -10.62 -8.39 20.16
C HIS A 332 -10.45 -7.09 19.32
N GLU A 333 -11.17 -6.02 19.64
CA GLU A 333 -11.16 -4.73 18.94
C GLU A 333 -11.52 -3.59 19.92
N ARG A 334 -10.72 -3.48 20.99
CA ARG A 334 -10.91 -2.43 22.00
C ARG A 334 -10.42 -1.09 21.47
N ASN A 335 -11.22 -0.04 21.70
CA ASN A 335 -10.90 1.33 21.34
C ASN A 335 -10.90 2.20 22.60
N PHE A 336 -9.80 2.94 22.79
CA PHE A 336 -9.57 3.87 23.88
C PHE A 336 -9.45 5.28 23.31
N VAL A 337 -10.15 6.24 23.91
CA VAL A 337 -10.03 7.67 23.58
C VAL A 337 -9.63 8.41 24.84
N CYS A 338 -8.53 9.15 24.77
CA CYS A 338 -8.04 9.98 25.86
C CYS A 338 -8.17 11.47 25.53
N SER A 339 -8.41 12.27 26.54
CA SER A 339 -8.22 13.72 26.51
C SER A 339 -6.94 14.09 27.26
N VAL A 340 -6.38 15.25 26.91
CA VAL A 340 -5.33 15.89 27.70
C VAL A 340 -5.68 17.34 27.97
N GLN A 341 -5.48 17.76 29.21
CA GLN A 341 -5.62 19.14 29.65
C GLN A 341 -4.25 19.72 29.98
N VAL A 342 -3.97 20.93 29.49
CA VAL A 342 -2.77 21.72 29.83
C VAL A 342 -3.19 23.09 30.29
N ASP A 343 -2.80 23.45 31.51
CA ASP A 343 -3.00 24.78 32.07
C ASP A 343 -1.80 25.67 31.74
N THR A 344 -2.04 26.79 31.07
CA THR A 344 -1.00 27.77 30.71
C THR A 344 -1.28 29.11 31.39
N LYS A 345 -0.34 30.06 31.28
CA LYS A 345 -0.54 31.43 31.78
C LYS A 345 -1.68 32.19 31.06
N THR A 346 -2.04 31.76 29.85
CA THR A 346 -3.05 32.41 29.00
C THR A 346 -4.41 31.70 29.03
N GLY A 347 -4.52 30.55 29.71
CA GLY A 347 -5.76 29.78 29.83
C GLY A 347 -5.54 28.27 29.90
N THR A 348 -6.63 27.54 30.11
CA THR A 348 -6.68 26.08 30.12
C THR A 348 -7.06 25.54 28.74
N PHE A 349 -6.25 24.65 28.20
CA PHE A 349 -6.49 23.99 26.91
C PHE A 349 -6.82 22.52 27.11
N VAL A 350 -7.77 22.01 26.34
CA VAL A 350 -8.13 20.59 26.33
C VAL A 350 -8.21 20.09 24.90
N THR A 351 -7.57 18.95 24.62
CA THR A 351 -7.69 18.25 23.34
C THR A 351 -8.11 16.80 23.56
N ILE A 352 -8.78 16.23 22.56
CA ILE A 352 -9.23 14.83 22.56
C ILE A 352 -8.52 14.10 21.42
N GLY A 353 -7.80 13.04 21.75
CA GLY A 353 -7.08 12.17 20.82
C GLY A 353 -8.02 11.33 19.95
N ASP A 354 -7.45 10.70 18.92
CA ASP A 354 -8.15 9.73 18.10
C ASP A 354 -8.31 8.39 18.84
N PRO A 355 -9.29 7.55 18.46
CA PRO A 355 -9.46 6.22 19.04
C PRO A 355 -8.27 5.32 18.72
N MET A 356 -7.68 4.71 19.76
CA MET A 356 -6.52 3.82 19.62
C MET A 356 -6.76 2.47 20.31
N SER A 357 -6.01 1.44 19.88
CA SER A 357 -6.13 0.07 20.41
C SER A 357 -5.50 -0.13 21.79
N ARG A 358 -4.70 0.83 22.27
CA ARG A 358 -4.07 0.83 23.60
C ARG A 358 -4.23 2.20 24.25
N VAL A 359 -4.42 2.21 25.58
CA VAL A 359 -4.52 3.45 26.37
C VAL A 359 -3.30 4.35 26.16
N LYS A 360 -2.08 3.77 26.15
CA LYS A 360 -0.83 4.52 25.92
C LYS A 360 -0.82 5.25 24.57
N ASP A 361 -1.36 4.64 23.52
CA ASP A 361 -1.41 5.24 22.20
C ASP A 361 -2.50 6.32 22.12
N ALA A 362 -3.62 6.12 22.82
CA ALA A 362 -4.69 7.12 22.93
C ALA A 362 -4.20 8.39 23.66
N GLU A 363 -3.41 8.23 24.73
CA GLU A 363 -2.77 9.35 25.42
C GLU A 363 -1.77 10.08 24.52
N ASN A 364 -0.95 9.35 23.75
CA ASN A 364 -0.02 9.94 22.78
C ASN A 364 -0.74 10.71 21.67
N SER A 365 -1.86 10.20 21.16
CA SER A 365 -2.70 10.89 20.18
C SER A 365 -3.30 12.19 20.74
N ALA A 366 -3.80 12.16 21.98
CA ALA A 366 -4.28 13.36 22.66
C ALA A 366 -3.16 14.39 22.84
N ALA A 367 -1.97 13.93 23.25
CA ALA A 367 -0.79 14.76 23.43
C ALA A 367 -0.32 15.40 22.11
N GLN A 368 -0.35 14.67 20.99
CA GLN A 368 0.02 15.22 19.69
C GLN A 368 -0.88 16.41 19.32
N LYS A 369 -2.19 16.25 19.41
CA LYS A 369 -3.14 17.33 19.10
C LYS A 369 -2.96 18.53 20.05
N MET A 370 -2.56 18.29 21.29
CA MET A 370 -2.23 19.36 22.24
C MET A 370 -0.94 20.09 21.84
N VAL A 371 0.12 19.37 21.46
CA VAL A 371 1.36 19.97 20.99
C VAL A 371 1.09 20.82 19.74
N GLU A 372 0.31 20.32 18.78
CA GLU A 372 -0.09 21.07 17.58
C GLU A 372 -0.93 22.31 17.92
N LEU A 373 -1.80 22.23 18.92
CA LEU A 373 -2.59 23.38 19.39
C LEU A 373 -1.68 24.43 20.06
N LEU A 374 -0.74 24.00 20.91
CA LEU A 374 0.20 24.86 21.61
C LEU A 374 1.30 25.46 20.71
N LEU A 375 1.53 24.89 19.52
CA LEU A 375 2.39 25.47 18.48
C LEU A 375 1.72 26.61 17.72
N LYS A 376 0.38 26.68 17.73
CA LYS A 376 -0.42 27.71 17.05
C LYS A 376 -0.78 28.91 17.94
N LEU A 377 -0.35 28.88 19.21
CA LEU A 377 -0.54 29.91 20.24
C LEU A 377 0.80 30.60 20.53
#